data_AF-A0A1U7X4W6-F1
#
_entry.id   AF-A0A1U7X4W6-F1
#
_cell.length_a   1.000
_cell.length_b   1.000
_cell.length_c   1.000
_cell.angle_alpha   90.00
_cell.angle_beta   90.00
_cell.angle_gamma   90.00
#
_symmetry.space_group_name_H-M   'P 1'
#
loop_
_entity.id
_entity.type
_entity.pdbx_description
1 polymer ?
#
loop_
_entity_poly.entity_id
_entity_poly.type
_entity_poly.pdbx_seq_one_letter_code
_entity_poly.pdbx_strand_id
1 'polypeptide(L)'
;MKSSADPSVIPAVTVVLEGRSICQRISLEKHGNYRSLAKALRQMFIDSGDIESCCSSSLDFDLSNALPGYLIAYQDMENDLLLVGDLNWKDFVKVAKRIRILPVKPTSRKGKTENI
;
A
#
# COMPACT_ATOMS: atom_id res chain seq x y z
N MET A 1 -2.66 -16.33 32.62
CA MET A 1 -1.49 -15.66 32.00
C MET A 1 -1.98 -14.39 31.32
N LYS A 2 -1.49 -13.21 31.73
CA LYS A 2 -1.81 -11.93 31.09
C LYS A 2 -0.91 -11.75 29.87
N SER A 3 -1.53 -11.47 28.74
CA SER A 3 -0.96 -11.22 27.42
C SER A 3 0.16 -10.19 27.49
N SER A 4 1.37 -10.62 27.14
CA SER A 4 2.52 -9.76 26.92
C SER A 4 2.24 -8.86 25.72
N ALA A 5 1.85 -7.61 25.98
CA ALA A 5 2.00 -6.55 24.99
C ALA A 5 3.51 -6.28 24.89
N ASP A 6 4.12 -6.82 23.85
CA ASP A 6 5.52 -6.55 23.50
C ASP A 6 5.71 -5.03 23.32
N PRO A 7 6.68 -4.38 24.00
CA PRO A 7 6.84 -2.92 23.95
C PRO A 7 7.39 -2.39 22.61
N SER A 8 7.47 -3.23 21.57
CA SER A 8 7.93 -2.87 20.23
C SER A 8 6.83 -2.99 19.17
N VAL A 9 5.58 -2.63 19.51
CA VAL A 9 4.49 -2.51 18.52
C VAL A 9 4.73 -1.28 17.64
N ILE A 10 5.71 -1.38 16.76
CA ILE A 10 5.93 -0.41 15.67
C ILE A 10 4.59 -0.27 14.94
N PRO A 11 3.98 0.94 14.85
CA PRO A 11 2.73 1.17 14.14
C PRO A 11 2.78 0.54 12.75
N ALA A 12 2.08 -0.58 12.62
CA ALA A 12 1.99 -1.33 11.38
C ALA A 12 0.77 -0.81 10.61
N VAL A 13 1.05 -0.23 9.45
CA VAL A 13 0.06 0.26 8.50
C VAL A 13 -0.49 -0.94 7.73
N THR A 14 -1.81 -0.99 7.58
CA THR A 14 -2.46 -2.05 6.80
C THR A 14 -2.43 -1.67 5.33
N VAL A 15 -2.04 -2.60 4.48
CA VAL A 15 -2.06 -2.50 3.03
C VAL A 15 -3.18 -3.39 2.51
N VAL A 16 -4.12 -2.81 1.78
CA VAL A 16 -5.26 -3.53 1.19
C VAL A 16 -5.15 -3.46 -0.31
N LEU A 17 -5.16 -4.61 -0.99
CA LEU A 17 -5.22 -4.67 -2.45
C LEU A 17 -6.68 -4.76 -2.91
N GLU A 18 -7.21 -3.71 -3.52
CA GLU A 18 -8.54 -3.75 -4.11
C GLU A 18 -8.57 -4.70 -5.31
N GLY A 19 -9.59 -5.56 -5.37
CA GLY A 19 -9.74 -6.59 -6.40
C GLY A 19 -9.25 -7.98 -5.99
N ARG A 20 -8.55 -8.12 -4.85
CA ARG A 20 -8.30 -9.41 -4.19
C ARG A 20 -8.56 -9.24 -2.68
N SER A 21 -9.10 -10.22 -1.97
CA SER A 21 -9.29 -10.10 -0.52
C SER A 21 -7.97 -10.26 0.26
N ILE A 22 -6.95 -9.44 -0.07
CA ILE A 22 -5.59 -9.50 0.49
C ILE A 22 -5.35 -8.28 1.36
N CYS A 23 -5.01 -8.53 2.62
CA CYS A 23 -4.66 -7.53 3.62
C CYS A 23 -3.30 -7.89 4.22
N GLN A 24 -2.29 -7.05 3.98
CA GLN A 24 -0.95 -7.24 4.52
C GLN A 24 -0.60 -6.10 5.49
N ARG A 25 0.24 -6.37 6.50
CA ARG A 25 0.68 -5.33 7.44
C ARG A 25 2.13 -4.97 7.16
N ILE A 26 2.41 -3.68 7.02
CA ILE A 26 3.76 -3.13 6.80
C ILE A 26 4.10 -2.08 7.85
N SER A 27 5.30 -2.13 8.39
CA SER A 27 5.78 -1.13 9.35
C SER A 27 6.48 0.00 8.60
N LEU A 28 5.82 1.13 8.43
CA LEU A 28 6.41 2.27 7.73
C LEU A 28 7.70 2.77 8.40
N GLU A 29 7.79 2.72 9.72
CA GLU A 29 9.01 3.14 10.44
C GLU A 29 10.24 2.26 10.15
N LYS A 30 10.05 1.03 9.64
CA LYS A 30 11.16 0.17 9.20
C LYS A 30 11.71 0.57 7.83
N HIS A 31 10.99 1.43 7.11
CA HIS A 31 11.38 1.93 5.80
C HIS A 31 11.82 3.40 5.92
N GLY A 32 12.89 3.78 5.22
CA GLY A 32 13.43 5.15 5.25
C GLY A 32 12.98 6.02 4.08
N ASN A 33 12.32 5.42 3.08
CA ASN A 33 11.92 6.09 1.85
C ASN A 33 10.88 5.28 1.07
N TYR A 34 10.24 5.97 0.14
CA TYR A 34 9.28 5.41 -0.82
C TYR A 34 9.84 4.25 -1.64
N ARG A 35 11.12 4.29 -1.99
CA ARG A 35 11.82 3.22 -2.73
C ARG A 35 11.81 1.89 -1.97
N SER A 36 12.05 1.95 -0.66
CA SER A 36 12.03 0.79 0.24
C SER A 36 10.60 0.25 0.43
N LEU A 37 9.61 1.15 0.54
CA LEU A 37 8.19 0.78 0.57
C LEU A 37 7.77 0.07 -0.72
N ALA A 38 8.09 0.63 -1.89
CA ALA A 38 7.79 0.06 -3.19
C ALA A 38 8.37 -1.36 -3.34
N LYS A 39 9.63 -1.56 -2.92
CA LYS A 39 10.27 -2.89 -2.92
C LYS A 39 9.54 -3.89 -2.03
N ALA A 40 9.15 -3.49 -0.82
CA ALA A 40 8.44 -4.36 0.11
C ALA A 40 7.04 -4.73 -0.40
N LEU A 41 6.31 -3.77 -0.97
CA LEU A 41 5.01 -4.02 -1.61
C LEU A 41 5.15 -5.02 -2.76
N ARG A 42 6.16 -4.86 -3.62
CA ARG A 42 6.42 -5.82 -4.70
C ARG A 42 6.65 -7.24 -4.17
N GLN A 43 7.48 -7.39 -3.14
CA GLN A 43 7.73 -8.69 -2.52
C GLN A 43 6.48 -9.29 -1.87
N MET A 44 5.63 -8.46 -1.25
CA MET A 44 4.41 -8.94 -0.59
C MET A 44 3.30 -9.34 -1.58
N PHE A 45 3.19 -8.65 -2.73
CA PHE A 45 2.04 -8.82 -3.64
C PHE A 45 2.38 -9.51 -4.97
N ILE A 46 3.63 -9.43 -5.45
CA ILE A 46 4.09 -10.08 -6.70
C ILE A 46 4.74 -11.44 -6.39
N ASP A 47 5.75 -11.48 -5.51
CA ASP A 47 6.45 -12.74 -5.19
C ASP A 47 5.53 -13.74 -4.45
N SER A 48 4.52 -13.25 -3.73
CA SER A 48 3.59 -14.12 -2.99
C SER A 48 2.40 -14.63 -3.82
N GLY A 49 2.21 -14.19 -5.07
CA GLY A 49 1.03 -14.58 -5.83
C GLY A 49 1.18 -14.41 -7.33
N ASP A 50 1.53 -15.51 -8.00
CA ASP A 50 1.30 -15.86 -9.41
C ASP A 50 0.95 -14.69 -10.36
N ILE A 51 1.81 -13.68 -10.43
CA ILE A 51 1.80 -12.69 -11.50
C ILE A 51 3.09 -12.94 -12.27
N GLU A 52 3.03 -13.90 -13.19
CA GLU A 52 3.96 -14.07 -14.30
C GLU A 52 3.98 -12.77 -15.12
N SER A 53 4.78 -11.79 -14.71
CA SER A 53 5.21 -10.73 -15.61
C SER A 53 6.48 -10.05 -15.12
N CYS A 54 7.53 -10.31 -15.89
CA CYS A 54 8.78 -9.57 -16.03
C CYS A 54 9.61 -9.34 -14.75
N CYS A 55 10.50 -10.31 -14.53
CA CYS A 55 11.89 -10.04 -14.19
C CYS A 55 12.41 -8.88 -15.05
N SER A 56 12.39 -7.66 -14.53
CA SER A 56 13.32 -6.62 -14.97
C SER A 56 14.15 -6.23 -13.78
N SER A 57 15.25 -6.97 -13.65
CA SER A 57 16.41 -6.62 -12.87
C SER A 57 16.82 -5.18 -13.20
N SER A 58 17.10 -4.39 -12.18
CA SER A 58 17.82 -3.11 -12.30
C SER A 58 17.06 -1.92 -12.92
N LEU A 59 15.84 -1.63 -12.46
CA LEU A 59 15.19 -0.34 -12.74
C LEU A 59 14.66 0.25 -11.44
N ASP A 60 14.84 1.55 -11.30
CA ASP A 60 14.48 2.33 -10.12
C ASP A 60 13.11 1.95 -9.56
N PHE A 61 13.11 1.52 -8.29
CA PHE A 61 11.91 1.16 -7.55
C PHE A 61 11.13 2.42 -7.19
N ASP A 62 10.50 3.03 -8.18
CA ASP A 62 9.52 4.09 -7.98
C ASP A 62 8.14 3.50 -7.73
N LEU A 63 7.30 4.25 -7.00
CA LEU A 63 5.95 3.82 -6.66
C LEU A 63 5.14 3.43 -7.90
N SER A 64 5.31 4.15 -9.01
CA SER A 64 4.64 3.90 -10.28
C SER A 64 4.95 2.53 -10.88
N ASN A 65 6.14 1.98 -10.57
CA ASN A 65 6.61 0.68 -11.06
C ASN A 65 6.54 -0.42 -9.97
N ALA A 66 6.16 -0.07 -8.74
CA ALA A 66 6.07 -1.02 -7.65
C ALA A 66 5.07 -2.14 -7.97
N LEU A 67 3.93 -1.78 -8.56
CA LEU A 67 2.84 -2.70 -8.92
C LEU A 67 2.28 -2.31 -10.30
N PRO A 68 2.73 -2.92 -11.40
CA PRO A 68 2.28 -2.56 -12.74
C PRO A 68 0.78 -2.84 -12.89
N GLY A 69 0.03 -1.83 -13.36
CA GLY A 69 -1.43 -1.92 -13.50
C GLY A 69 -2.21 -1.67 -12.20
N TYR A 70 -1.55 -1.22 -11.13
CA TYR A 70 -2.18 -0.76 -9.89
C TYR A 70 -1.70 0.65 -9.49
N LEU A 71 -2.57 1.43 -8.85
CA LEU A 71 -2.31 2.71 -8.22
C LEU A 71 -2.15 2.52 -6.71
N ILE A 72 -1.18 3.19 -6.11
CA ILE A 72 -0.96 3.16 -4.66
C ILE A 72 -1.50 4.46 -4.07
N ALA A 73 -2.54 4.33 -3.26
CA ALA A 73 -3.14 5.40 -2.48
C ALA A 73 -2.99 5.11 -0.98
N TYR A 74 -3.19 6.11 -0.14
CA TYR A 74 -3.23 5.96 1.31
C TYR A 74 -4.42 6.70 1.88
N GLN A 75 -4.93 6.17 2.98
CA GLN A 75 -5.92 6.81 3.80
C GLN A 75 -5.20 7.57 4.91
N ASP A 76 -5.48 8.86 5.01
CA ASP A 76 -4.86 9.74 6.00
C ASP A 76 -5.61 9.69 7.35
N MET A 77 -5.37 10.65 8.25
CA MET A 77 -6.07 10.72 9.53
C MET A 77 -7.54 11.14 9.40
N GLU A 78 -7.88 11.96 8.41
CA GLU A 78 -9.23 12.44 8.09
C GLU A 78 -10.07 11.39 7.36
N ASN A 79 -9.45 10.26 6.99
CA ASN A 79 -10.03 9.15 6.22
C ASN A 79 -10.13 9.42 4.72
N ASP A 80 -9.43 10.45 4.24
CA ASP A 80 -9.34 10.79 2.82
C ASP A 80 -8.36 9.86 2.09
N LEU A 81 -8.77 9.44 0.89
CA LEU A 81 -7.96 8.58 0.04
C LEU A 81 -7.12 9.43 -0.90
N LEU A 82 -5.82 9.54 -0.58
CA LEU A 82 -4.86 10.37 -1.28
C LEU A 82 -3.83 9.51 -2.04
N LEU A 83 -3.29 10.03 -3.13
CA LEU A 83 -2.23 9.35 -3.87
C LEU A 83 -0.92 9.42 -3.10
N VAL A 84 -0.18 8.31 -3.07
CA VAL A 84 1.15 8.31 -2.45
C VAL A 84 2.13 9.01 -3.40
N GLY A 85 2.86 10.00 -2.90
CA GLY A 85 3.87 10.75 -3.66
C GLY A 85 3.84 12.26 -3.42
N ASP A 86 2.71 12.81 -2.99
CA ASP A 86 2.55 14.26 -2.79
C ASP A 86 3.24 14.79 -1.51
N LEU A 87 3.47 13.91 -0.53
CA LEU A 87 4.12 14.25 0.75
C LEU A 87 5.56 13.75 0.80
N ASN A 88 6.40 14.40 1.60
CA ASN A 88 7.69 13.82 1.98
C ASN A 88 7.49 12.53 2.77
N TRP A 89 8.47 11.61 2.71
CA TRP A 89 8.41 10.33 3.43
C TRP A 89 8.06 10.50 4.92
N LYS A 90 8.73 11.45 5.59
CA LYS A 90 8.52 11.70 7.03
C LYS A 90 7.09 12.13 7.37
N ASP A 91 6.46 12.91 6.48
CA ASP A 91 5.09 13.38 6.68
C ASP A 91 4.10 12.26 6.35
N PHE A 92 4.35 11.54 5.26
CA PHE A 92 3.59 10.35 4.89
C PHE A 92 3.51 9.32 6.03
N VAL A 93 4.64 8.97 6.68
CA VAL A 93 4.64 8.02 7.79
C VAL A 93 3.77 8.49 8.98
N LYS A 94 3.63 9.80 9.18
CA LYS A 94 2.81 10.37 10.27
C LYS A 94 1.32 10.39 9.94
N VAL A 95 0.96 10.67 8.69
CA VAL A 95 -0.44 10.82 8.29
C VAL A 95 -1.08 9.52 7.81
N ALA A 96 -0.28 8.60 7.26
CA ALA A 96 -0.81 7.39 6.64
C ALA A 96 -1.33 6.39 7.67
N LYS A 97 -2.66 6.26 7.75
CA LYS A 97 -3.33 5.22 8.55
C LYS A 97 -3.39 3.88 7.83
N ARG A 98 -3.61 3.88 6.52
CA ARG A 98 -3.82 2.67 5.71
C ARG A 98 -3.32 2.91 4.29
N ILE A 99 -2.76 1.91 3.64
CA ILE A 99 -2.42 1.94 2.21
C ILE A 99 -3.46 1.13 1.45
N ARG A 100 -3.93 1.67 0.32
CA ARG A 100 -4.84 1.01 -0.61
C ARG A 100 -4.21 0.92 -1.98
N ILE A 101 -4.12 -0.28 -2.51
CA ILE A 101 -3.64 -0.53 -3.86
C ILE A 101 -4.86 -0.75 -4.74
N LEU A 102 -5.11 0.16 -5.66
CA LEU A 102 -6.28 0.18 -6.53
C LEU A 102 -5.88 -0.36 -7.92
N PRO A 103 -6.65 -1.26 -8.54
CA PRO A 103 -6.39 -1.66 -9.92
C PRO A 103 -6.64 -0.49 -10.88
N VAL A 104 -5.72 -0.24 -11.80
CA VAL A 104 -5.86 0.81 -12.85
C VAL A 104 -6.85 0.36 -13.92
N LYS A 105 -7.05 -0.95 -14.09
CA LYS A 105 -8.11 -1.48 -14.96
C LYS A 105 -9.47 -1.05 -14.40
N PRO A 106 -10.42 -0.64 -15.25
CA PRO A 106 -11.74 -0.23 -14.80
C PRO A 106 -12.44 -1.44 -14.17
N THR A 107 -12.37 -1.58 -12.85
CA THR A 107 -13.37 -2.38 -12.15
C THR A 107 -14.62 -1.55 -12.21
N SER A 108 -15.60 -2.00 -12.98
CA SER A 108 -16.92 -1.40 -13.08
C SER A 108 -17.63 -1.48 -11.72
N ARG A 109 -17.22 -0.64 -10.75
CA ARG A 109 -17.94 -0.47 -9.49
C ARG A 109 -18.89 0.69 -9.68
N LYS A 110 -20.06 0.28 -10.17
CA LYS A 110 -21.37 0.91 -10.02
C LYS A 110 -21.38 1.84 -8.80
N GLY A 111 -21.15 3.13 -9.04
CA GLY A 111 -21.49 4.18 -8.09
C GLY A 111 -22.97 4.05 -7.83
N LYS A 112 -23.33 3.72 -6.58
CA LYS A 112 -24.70 3.74 -6.10
C LYS A 112 -25.15 5.20 -6.15
N THR A 113 -25.78 5.60 -7.25
CA THR A 113 -26.57 6.81 -7.33
C THR A 113 -27.82 6.55 -6.47
N GLU A 114 -27.75 6.92 -5.19
CA GLU A 114 -28.94 7.23 -4.42
C GLU A 114 -29.52 8.51 -5.04
N ASN A 115 -30.54 8.36 -5.88
CA ASN A 115 -31.47 9.44 -6.18
C ASN A 115 -32.66 9.25 -5.23
N ILE A 116 -32.86 10.26 -4.39
CA ILE A 116 -34.07 10.51 -3.60
C ILE A 116 -35.14 11.05 -4.56
#